data_AF-A0A7Y9RXA7-F1
#
_entry.id   AF-A0A7Y9RXA7-F1
#
_cell.length_a   1.000
_cell.length_b   1.000
_cell.length_c   1.000
_cell.angle_alpha   90.00
_cell.angle_beta   90.00
_cell.angle_gamma   90.00
#
_symmetry.space_group_name_H-M   'P 1'
#
loop_
_entity.id
_entity.type
_entity.pdbx_description
1 polymer ?
#
loop_
_entity_poly.entity_id
_entity_poly.type
_entity_poly.pdbx_seq_one_letter_code
_entity_poly.pdbx_strand_id
1 'polypeptide(L)'
;MDGERGAAAVEFGLVLIPLSLILFGIISYGYMLSFRQAVSQAAAEGARAAAVAPPATTDATRTTDARTAVESALASYGLTCGSGPLVCTVVRSTTCTTCFEVTVDYDYEAEPLTPVFPGLGIVMPDHLVYTASAEVS
;
A
#
# COMPACT_ATOMS: atom_id res chain seq x y z
N MET A 1 -14.14 -51.17 -14.62
CA MET A 1 -15.00 -50.10 -14.05
C MET A 1 -14.12 -48.89 -13.67
N ASP A 2 -13.06 -48.64 -14.43
CA ASP A 2 -12.00 -47.68 -14.07
C ASP A 2 -12.14 -46.34 -14.81
N GLY A 3 -13.09 -46.24 -15.74
CA GLY A 3 -13.35 -45.06 -16.56
C GLY A 3 -14.21 -43.99 -15.88
N GLU A 4 -15.23 -44.40 -15.10
CA GLU A 4 -16.13 -43.44 -14.43
C GLU A 4 -15.42 -42.57 -13.38
N ARG A 5 -14.38 -43.09 -12.72
CA ARG A 5 -13.56 -42.32 -11.76
C ARG A 5 -12.66 -41.30 -12.44
N GLY A 6 -12.15 -41.60 -13.64
CA GLY A 6 -11.34 -40.68 -14.43
C GLY A 6 -12.17 -39.54 -15.03
N ALA A 7 -13.39 -39.85 -15.50
CA ALA A 7 -14.30 -38.84 -16.05
C ALA A 7 -14.69 -37.79 -15.00
N ALA A 8 -15.05 -38.22 -13.78
CA ALA A 8 -15.40 -37.32 -12.68
C ALA A 8 -14.22 -36.41 -12.27
N ALA A 9 -12.97 -36.89 -12.35
CA ALA A 9 -11.79 -36.08 -12.07
C ALA A 9 -11.57 -34.99 -13.12
N VAL A 10 -11.87 -35.28 -14.40
CA VAL A 10 -11.75 -34.31 -15.51
C VAL A 10 -12.83 -33.22 -15.40
N GLU A 11 -14.08 -33.61 -15.12
CA GLU A 11 -15.19 -32.67 -14.92
C GLU A 11 -14.91 -31.71 -13.76
N PHE A 12 -14.38 -32.22 -12.65
CA PHE A 12 -13.97 -31.39 -11.52
C PHE A 12 -12.84 -30.42 -11.89
N GLY A 13 -11.83 -30.88 -12.64
CA GLY A 13 -10.74 -30.02 -13.12
C GLY A 13 -11.23 -28.85 -13.98
N LEU A 14 -12.23 -29.09 -14.82
CA LEU A 14 -12.84 -28.09 -15.70
C LEU A 14 -13.54 -26.95 -14.95
N VAL A 15 -14.11 -27.23 -13.78
CA VAL A 15 -14.73 -26.22 -12.89
C VAL A 15 -13.70 -25.62 -11.94
N LEU A 16 -12.76 -26.43 -11.45
CA LEU A 16 -11.75 -26.00 -10.49
C LEU A 16 -10.87 -24.89 -11.07
N ILE A 17 -10.46 -24.99 -12.34
CA ILE A 17 -9.58 -23.99 -12.98
C ILE A 17 -10.20 -22.58 -12.96
N PRO A 18 -11.39 -22.34 -13.55
CA PRO A 18 -11.99 -21.00 -13.53
C PRO A 18 -12.37 -20.55 -12.12
N LEU A 19 -12.83 -21.45 -11.25
CA LEU A 19 -13.12 -21.13 -9.86
C LEU A 19 -11.87 -20.63 -9.12
N SER A 20 -10.74 -21.31 -9.33
CA SER A 20 -9.45 -20.94 -8.73
C SER A 20 -8.98 -19.58 -9.24
N LEU A 21 -9.10 -19.31 -10.54
CA LEU A 21 -8.75 -18.00 -11.12
C LEU A 21 -9.56 -16.87 -10.50
N ILE A 22 -10.88 -17.06 -10.36
CA ILE A 22 -11.76 -16.06 -9.73
C ILE A 22 -11.39 -15.87 -8.25
N LEU A 23 -11.17 -16.97 -7.52
CA LEU A 23 -10.82 -16.93 -6.10
C LEU A 23 -9.50 -16.17 -5.87
N PHE A 24 -8.44 -16.52 -6.60
CA PHE A 24 -7.17 -15.82 -6.50
C PHE A 24 -7.28 -14.35 -6.95
N GLY A 25 -8.05 -14.06 -7.99
CA GLY A 25 -8.33 -12.68 -8.40
C GLY A 25 -8.98 -11.85 -7.30
N ILE A 26 -9.98 -12.39 -6.60
CA ILE A 26 -10.64 -11.73 -5.47
C ILE A 26 -9.66 -11.51 -4.32
N ILE A 27 -8.85 -12.52 -3.97
CA ILE A 27 -7.86 -12.44 -2.88
C ILE A 27 -6.82 -11.36 -3.20
N SER A 28 -6.23 -11.37 -4.40
CA SER A 28 -5.23 -10.39 -4.81
C SER A 28 -5.80 -8.97 -4.81
N TYR A 29 -7.01 -8.78 -5.33
CA TYR A 29 -7.66 -7.47 -5.34
C TYR A 29 -8.03 -6.99 -3.93
N GLY A 30 -8.50 -7.87 -3.06
CA GLY A 30 -8.79 -7.57 -1.67
C GLY A 30 -7.54 -7.16 -0.90
N TYR A 31 -6.43 -7.88 -1.09
CA TYR A 31 -5.13 -7.54 -0.51
C TYR A 31 -4.63 -6.17 -0.99
N MET A 32 -4.75 -5.90 -2.29
CA MET A 32 -4.40 -4.62 -2.89
C MET A 32 -5.21 -3.45 -2.31
N LEU A 33 -6.53 -3.63 -2.15
CA LEU A 33 -7.39 -2.61 -1.55
C LEU A 33 -7.01 -2.35 -0.09
N SER A 34 -6.71 -3.40 0.67
CA SER A 34 -6.21 -3.29 2.04
C SER A 34 -4.90 -2.51 2.10
N PHE A 35 -3.97 -2.76 1.18
CA PHE A 35 -2.72 -2.01 1.12
C PHE A 35 -2.94 -0.54 0.76
N ARG A 36 -3.79 -0.23 -0.23
CA ARG A 36 -4.18 1.15 -0.56
C ARG A 36 -4.73 1.91 0.66
N GLN A 37 -5.59 1.26 1.44
CA GLN A 37 -6.10 1.83 2.68
C GLN A 37 -4.99 2.10 3.69
N ALA A 38 -4.08 1.14 3.88
CA ALA A 38 -2.94 1.30 4.78
C ALA A 38 -2.02 2.46 4.36
N VAL A 39 -1.67 2.59 3.06
CA VAL A 39 -0.85 3.69 2.54
C VAL A 39 -1.53 5.05 2.76
N SER A 40 -2.84 5.13 2.49
CA SER A 40 -3.61 6.37 2.72
C SER A 40 -3.65 6.76 4.20
N GLN A 41 -3.81 5.78 5.09
CA GLN A 41 -3.80 5.99 6.53
C GLN A 41 -2.41 6.39 7.02
N ALA A 42 -1.35 5.77 6.48
CA ALA A 42 0.03 6.08 6.81
C ALA A 42 0.38 7.53 6.47
N ALA A 43 -0.02 8.02 5.29
CA ALA A 43 0.15 9.42 4.92
C ALA A 43 -0.54 10.36 5.92
N ALA A 44 -1.78 10.06 6.32
CA ALA A 44 -2.53 10.84 7.29
C ALA A 44 -1.89 10.84 8.69
N GLU A 45 -1.42 9.68 9.16
CA GLU A 45 -0.74 9.56 10.45
C GLU A 45 0.61 10.29 10.45
N GLY A 46 1.36 10.22 9.34
CA GLY A 46 2.57 11.01 9.13
C GLY A 46 2.32 12.50 9.21
N ALA A 47 1.28 12.99 8.51
CA ALA A 47 0.91 14.40 8.55
C ALA A 47 0.51 14.84 9.98
N ARG A 48 -0.28 14.03 10.68
CA ARG A 48 -0.68 14.27 12.07
C ARG A 48 0.53 14.31 13.01
N ALA A 49 1.49 13.39 12.86
CA ALA A 49 2.72 13.38 13.66
C ALA A 49 3.55 14.66 13.44
N ALA A 50 3.69 15.13 12.20
CA ALA A 50 4.31 16.42 11.92
C ALA A 50 3.54 17.59 12.56
N ALA A 51 2.20 17.55 12.54
CA ALA A 51 1.38 18.61 13.10
C ALA A 51 1.47 18.73 14.63
N VAL A 52 1.48 17.61 15.36
CA VAL A 52 1.39 17.57 16.84
C VAL A 52 2.68 18.02 17.55
N ALA A 53 3.84 18.02 16.88
CA ALA A 53 5.10 18.35 17.54
C ALA A 53 5.11 19.76 18.19
N PRO A 54 5.85 19.98 19.28
CA PRO A 54 5.89 21.28 19.95
C PRO A 54 6.29 22.45 19.03
N PRO A 55 5.88 23.71 19.31
CA PRO A 55 6.18 24.87 18.46
C PRO A 55 7.69 25.13 18.26
N ALA A 56 8.52 24.74 19.23
CA ALA A 56 9.97 24.88 19.18
C ALA A 56 10.68 23.75 18.42
N THR A 57 9.95 22.74 17.93
CA THR A 57 10.52 21.60 17.21
C THR A 57 10.92 21.99 15.80
N THR A 58 12.15 21.64 15.42
CA THR A 58 12.69 21.91 14.08
C THR A 58 11.96 21.10 12.99
N ASP A 59 11.90 21.63 11.77
CA ASP A 59 11.29 20.94 10.62
C ASP A 59 11.95 19.58 10.34
N ALA A 60 13.25 19.44 10.61
CA ALA A 60 13.97 18.18 10.48
C ALA A 60 13.42 17.13 11.46
N THR A 61 13.19 17.50 12.72
CA THR A 61 12.59 16.58 13.71
C THR A 61 11.16 16.21 13.33
N ARG A 62 10.33 17.18 12.91
CA ARG A 62 8.94 16.90 12.46
C ARG A 62 8.90 15.97 11.25
N THR A 63 9.87 16.12 10.34
CA THR A 63 10.02 15.23 9.18
C THR A 63 10.39 13.81 9.61
N THR A 64 11.29 13.66 10.58
CA THR A 64 11.63 12.35 11.14
C THR A 64 10.42 11.72 11.84
N ASP A 65 9.71 12.47 12.68
CA ASP A 65 8.53 11.99 13.40
C ASP A 65 7.42 11.53 12.43
N ALA A 66 7.18 12.31 11.37
CA ALA A 66 6.25 11.95 10.30
C ALA A 66 6.66 10.67 9.57
N ARG A 67 7.95 10.51 9.23
CA ARG A 67 8.45 9.29 8.60
C ARG A 67 8.31 8.08 9.51
N THR A 68 8.69 8.19 10.78
CA THR A 68 8.52 7.11 11.76
C THR A 68 7.05 6.72 11.93
N ALA A 69 6.13 7.68 11.89
CA ALA A 69 4.70 7.41 11.93
C ALA A 69 4.21 6.65 10.68
N VAL A 70 4.67 7.03 9.47
CA VAL A 70 4.41 6.29 8.23
C VAL A 70 4.94 4.86 8.31
N GLU A 71 6.18 4.69 8.76
CA GLU A 71 6.83 3.37 8.90
C GLU A 71 6.11 2.48 9.90
N SER A 72 5.67 3.04 11.04
CA SER A 72 4.87 2.33 12.03
C SER A 72 3.53 1.85 11.44
N ALA A 73 2.86 2.70 10.67
CA ALA A 73 1.61 2.36 10.00
C ALA A 73 1.76 1.29 8.92
N LEU A 74 2.94 1.20 8.29
CA LEU A 74 3.27 0.23 7.25
C LEU A 74 4.11 -0.96 7.74
N ALA A 75 4.37 -1.07 9.05
CA ALA A 75 5.24 -2.08 9.63
C ALA A 75 4.79 -3.52 9.32
N SER A 76 3.49 -3.76 9.21
CA SER A 76 2.92 -5.06 8.82
C SER A 76 3.26 -5.49 7.39
N TYR A 77 3.61 -4.54 6.53
CA TYR A 77 4.08 -4.78 5.16
C TYR A 77 5.61 -4.80 5.07
N GLY A 78 6.33 -4.57 6.17
CA GLY A 78 7.79 -4.60 6.22
C GLY A 78 8.47 -3.45 5.45
N LEU A 79 7.75 -2.36 5.19
CA LEU A 79 8.25 -1.23 4.40
C LEU A 79 8.90 -0.17 5.29
N THR A 80 10.00 0.42 4.80
CA THR A 80 10.66 1.57 5.45
C THR A 80 10.85 2.70 4.47
N CYS A 81 10.78 3.93 4.96
CA CYS A 81 10.75 5.11 4.09
C CYS A 81 12.12 5.31 3.42
N GLY A 82 12.13 5.39 2.09
CA GLY A 82 13.36 5.60 1.32
C GLY A 82 14.18 4.33 1.10
N SER A 83 13.61 3.16 1.38
CA SER A 83 14.19 1.87 1.00
C SER A 83 13.29 1.13 0.02
N GLY A 84 13.91 0.43 -0.94
CA GLY A 84 13.20 -0.36 -1.95
C GLY A 84 12.17 0.48 -2.73
N PRO A 85 10.92 0.00 -2.89
CA PRO A 85 9.89 0.67 -3.70
C PRO A 85 9.16 1.82 -2.98
N LEU A 86 9.46 2.08 -1.70
CA LEU A 86 8.71 3.06 -0.89
C LEU A 86 9.44 4.40 -0.78
N VAL A 87 8.81 5.47 -1.28
CA VAL A 87 9.28 6.84 -1.14
C VAL A 87 8.31 7.64 -0.26
N CYS A 88 8.80 8.13 0.87
CA CYS A 88 8.06 9.01 1.77
C CYS A 88 8.61 10.43 1.70
N THR A 89 7.82 11.37 1.20
CA THR A 89 8.17 12.78 1.07
C THR A 89 7.39 13.59 2.09
N VAL A 90 8.10 14.32 2.94
CA VAL A 90 7.50 15.22 3.94
C VAL A 90 7.98 16.62 3.63
N VAL A 91 7.06 17.53 3.38
CA VAL A 91 7.37 18.92 3.06
C VAL A 91 6.46 19.86 3.84
N ARG A 92 6.99 21.03 4.20
CA ARG A 92 6.15 22.11 4.70
C ARG A 92 5.34 22.65 3.51
N SER A 93 4.04 22.81 3.68
CA SER A 93 3.17 23.32 2.64
C SER A 93 3.50 24.78 2.30
N THR A 94 3.44 25.13 1.02
CA THR A 94 3.64 26.51 0.55
C THR A 94 2.35 27.34 0.60
N THR A 95 1.19 26.69 0.70
CA THR A 95 -0.12 27.34 0.77
C THR A 95 -0.56 27.59 2.21
N CYS A 96 -0.02 26.84 3.17
CA CYS A 96 -0.27 26.99 4.60
C CYS A 96 1.07 26.88 5.37
N THR A 97 1.51 28.00 5.94
CA THR A 97 2.80 28.13 6.64
C THR A 97 2.94 27.23 7.87
N THR A 98 1.83 26.81 8.46
CA THR A 98 1.74 25.91 9.63
C THR A 98 1.45 24.47 9.23
N CYS A 99 1.26 24.17 7.95
CA CYS A 99 0.90 22.83 7.50
C CYS A 99 2.10 22.03 7.02
N PHE A 100 2.05 20.72 7.30
CA PHE A 100 2.95 19.74 6.71
C PHE A 100 2.15 18.82 5.79
N GLU A 101 2.75 18.52 4.65
CA GLU A 101 2.23 17.62 3.63
C GLU A 101 3.13 16.39 3.55
N VAL A 102 2.50 15.22 3.66
CA VAL A 102 3.15 13.91 3.63
C VAL A 102 2.62 13.16 2.43
N THR A 103 3.52 12.80 1.53
CA THR A 103 3.25 11.95 0.38
C THR A 103 3.94 10.62 0.57
N VAL A 104 3.18 9.53 0.45
CA VAL A 104 3.66 8.16 0.46
C VAL A 104 3.44 7.60 -0.94
N ASP A 105 4.53 7.25 -1.61
CA ASP A 105 4.55 6.69 -2.95
C ASP A 105 5.16 5.29 -2.89
N TYR A 106 4.41 4.31 -3.38
CA TYR A 106 4.85 2.93 -3.49
C TYR A 106 4.85 2.50 -4.95
N ASP A 107 6.03 2.08 -5.42
CA ASP A 107 6.25 1.51 -6.74
C ASP A 107 5.81 0.03 -6.75
N TYR A 108 4.62 -0.21 -7.27
CA TYR A 108 4.01 -1.54 -7.32
C TYR A 108 4.55 -2.36 -8.50
N GLU A 109 5.07 -1.72 -9.54
CA GLU A 109 5.69 -2.39 -10.68
C GLU A 109 7.04 -3.01 -10.30
N ALA A 110 7.85 -2.29 -9.52
CA ALA A 110 9.14 -2.76 -9.06
C ALA A 110 9.05 -3.95 -8.08
N GLU A 111 8.06 -3.93 -7.17
CA GLU A 111 7.89 -4.96 -6.15
C GLU A 111 6.39 -5.24 -5.90
N PRO A 112 5.73 -6.07 -6.72
CA PRO A 112 4.31 -6.35 -6.56
C PRO A 112 4.05 -7.18 -5.29
N LEU A 113 3.11 -6.72 -4.46
CA LEU A 113 2.74 -7.40 -3.22
C LEU A 113 1.95 -8.70 -3.42
N THR A 114 1.51 -8.97 -4.66
CA THR A 114 0.77 -10.19 -5.00
C THR A 114 1.45 -10.91 -6.16
N PRO A 115 1.44 -12.27 -6.18
CA PRO A 115 1.99 -13.02 -7.29
C PRO A 115 1.33 -12.61 -8.61
N VAL A 116 2.14 -12.15 -9.55
CA VAL A 116 1.65 -11.70 -10.85
C VAL A 116 1.31 -12.93 -11.70
N PHE A 117 0.04 -13.31 -11.72
CA PHE A 117 -0.41 -14.40 -12.59
C PHE A 117 -0.51 -13.92 -14.05
N PRO A 118 -0.07 -14.73 -15.04
CA PRO A 118 -0.20 -14.39 -16.45
C PRO A 118 -1.66 -14.04 -16.80
N GLY A 119 -1.89 -12.81 -17.26
CA GLY A 119 -3.23 -12.29 -17.62
C GLY A 119 -4.01 -11.58 -16.51
N LEU A 120 -3.64 -11.73 -15.23
CA LEU A 120 -4.30 -11.06 -14.09
C LEU A 120 -3.58 -9.78 -13.64
N GLY A 121 -2.31 -9.58 -14.03
CA GLY A 121 -1.53 -8.37 -13.73
C GLY A 121 -1.97 -7.09 -14.45
N ILE A 122 -2.84 -7.20 -15.47
CA ILE A 122 -3.25 -6.09 -16.36
C ILE A 122 -4.11 -5.04 -15.63
N VAL A 123 -4.64 -5.36 -14.45
CA VAL A 123 -5.59 -4.50 -13.72
C VAL A 123 -4.94 -3.80 -12.53
N MET A 124 -3.65 -4.04 -12.27
CA MET A 124 -2.95 -3.41 -11.14
C MET A 124 -2.30 -2.08 -11.58
N PRO A 125 -2.33 -1.04 -10.73
CA PRO A 125 -1.64 0.22 -11.00
C PRO A 125 -0.13 0.04 -10.89
N ASP A 126 0.61 0.86 -11.62
CA ASP A 126 2.07 0.88 -11.56
C ASP A 126 2.56 1.55 -10.26
N HIS A 127 1.89 2.64 -9.85
CA HIS A 127 2.20 3.39 -8.63
C HIS A 127 0.99 3.58 -7.72
N LEU A 128 1.26 3.58 -6.43
CA LEU A 128 0.31 3.91 -5.37
C LEU A 128 0.79 5.16 -4.63
N VAL A 129 0.29 6.31 -5.07
CA VAL A 129 0.62 7.61 -4.48
C VAL A 129 -0.54 8.12 -3.63
N TYR A 130 -0.28 8.43 -2.37
CA TYR A 130 -1.23 9.08 -1.47
C TYR A 130 -0.60 10.26 -0.74
N THR A 131 -1.33 11.37 -0.69
CA THR A 131 -0.88 12.62 -0.06
C THR A 131 -1.88 13.08 0.99
N ALA A 132 -1.39 13.46 2.17
CA ALA A 132 -2.20 14.02 3.25
C ALA A 132 -1.51 15.25 3.85
N SER A 133 -2.30 16.24 4.28
CA SER A 133 -1.80 17.46 4.91
C SER A 133 -2.44 17.67 6.29
N ALA A 134 -1.66 18.15 7.25
CA ALA A 134 -2.16 18.52 8.58
C ALA A 134 -1.53 19.83 9.07
N GLU A 135 -2.31 20.63 9.78
CA GLU A 135 -1.92 21.93 10.33
C GLU A 135 -1.40 21.79 11.77
N VAL A 136 -0.29 22.45 12.08
CA VAL A 136 0.26 22.57 13.44
C VAL A 136 -0.67 23.45 14.27
N SER A 137 -1.25 22.87 15.33
CA SER A 137 -2.10 23.58 16.31
C SER A 137 -1.30 24.24 17.44
#